data_AF-A0A328BT82-F1
#
_entry.id   AF-A0A328BT82-F1
#
_cell.length_a   1.000
_cell.length_b   1.000
_cell.length_c   1.000
_cell.angle_alpha   90.00
_cell.angle_beta   90.00
_cell.angle_gamma   90.00
#
_symmetry.space_group_name_H-M   'P 1'
#
loop_
_entity.id
_entity.type
_entity.pdbx_description
1 polymer ?
#
loop_
_entity_poly.entity_id
_entity_poly.type
_entity_poly.pdbx_seq_one_letter_code
_entity_poly.pdbx_strand_id
1 'polypeptide(L)'
;MTLNASANNYAKDTAYLKALAERITNKKETKLQGTSRLVIWDRITSGDITFEGKGLVIDNDLFTVGGRANQLLQSLTNKNFGFVIIHSSDVELKAIREKWLGYLSGKSIVEYKPADQPNAKISEISGLPAVETLIISLQPNSVKDQLTKSCLKQLYNLDEMPRERGAQASYCSPDTYTFAYLGMLFGDKTLVESKDAKWWNNFWATNHGKLVWNPGAGIYEVKK
;
A
#
# COMPACT_ATOMS: atom_id res chain seq x y z
N MET A 1 0.54 0.45 -20.08
CA MET A 1 1.94 0.45 -19.62
C MET A 1 2.47 -0.98 -19.71
N THR A 2 3.35 -1.22 -20.66
CA THR A 2 4.01 -2.50 -20.97
C THR A 2 5.19 -2.72 -20.04
N LEU A 3 4.95 -3.14 -18.79
CA LEU A 3 6.03 -3.46 -17.84
C LEU A 3 6.55 -4.91 -17.95
N ASN A 4 5.92 -5.78 -18.75
CA ASN A 4 6.12 -7.24 -18.66
C ASN A 4 6.62 -7.93 -19.95
N ALA A 5 7.10 -7.21 -20.96
CA ALA A 5 7.57 -7.87 -22.18
C ALA A 5 8.74 -8.85 -21.94
N SER A 6 9.62 -8.59 -20.96
CA SER A 6 10.68 -9.52 -20.56
C SER A 6 10.24 -10.59 -19.56
N ALA A 7 9.27 -10.28 -18.69
CA ALA A 7 8.72 -11.23 -17.71
C ALA A 7 7.92 -12.35 -18.38
N ASN A 8 7.19 -12.05 -19.46
CA ASN A 8 6.36 -13.02 -20.16
C ASN A 8 7.15 -14.22 -20.74
N ASN A 9 8.47 -14.10 -20.93
CA ASN A 9 9.31 -15.22 -21.39
C ASN A 9 9.43 -16.34 -20.35
N TYR A 10 9.28 -16.03 -19.06
CA TYR A 10 9.42 -16.99 -17.95
C TYR A 10 8.09 -17.51 -17.41
N ALA A 11 6.96 -17.01 -17.90
CA ALA A 11 5.63 -17.43 -17.44
C ALA A 11 5.34 -18.93 -17.66
N LYS A 12 6.08 -19.57 -18.59
CA LYS A 12 6.00 -21.01 -18.88
C LYS A 12 7.20 -21.82 -18.37
N ASP A 13 8.20 -21.17 -17.78
CA ASP A 13 9.37 -21.85 -17.23
C ASP A 13 9.06 -22.40 -15.83
N THR A 14 8.53 -23.62 -15.80
CA THR A 14 8.16 -24.29 -14.55
C THR A 14 9.33 -24.46 -13.58
N ALA A 15 10.57 -24.61 -14.08
CA ALA A 15 11.74 -24.76 -13.21
C ALA A 15 12.04 -23.44 -12.48
N TYR A 16 12.00 -22.33 -13.23
CA TYR A 16 12.14 -21.00 -12.66
C TYR A 16 11.02 -20.68 -11.65
N LEU A 17 9.76 -20.95 -12.01
CA LEU A 17 8.62 -20.71 -11.11
C LEU A 17 8.71 -21.54 -9.83
N LYS A 18 9.15 -22.81 -9.91
CA LYS A 18 9.38 -23.64 -8.71
C LYS A 18 10.51 -23.09 -7.86
N ALA A 19 11.60 -22.62 -8.47
CA ALA A 19 12.68 -21.98 -7.75
C ALA A 19 12.23 -20.69 -7.03
N LEU A 20 11.35 -19.88 -7.63
CA LEU A 20 10.72 -18.75 -6.95
C LEU A 20 9.84 -19.21 -5.79
N ALA A 21 9.03 -20.24 -5.97
CA ALA A 21 8.15 -20.75 -4.92
C ALA A 21 8.95 -21.17 -3.67
N GLU A 22 10.10 -21.83 -3.85
CA GLU A 22 10.98 -22.21 -2.73
C GLU A 22 11.58 -21.01 -1.99
N ARG A 23 11.64 -19.83 -2.62
CA ARG A 23 12.16 -18.61 -1.97
C ARG A 23 11.13 -17.90 -1.09
N ILE A 24 9.85 -18.29 -1.13
CA ILE A 24 8.77 -17.62 -0.37
C ILE A 24 9.03 -17.59 1.14
N THR A 25 9.65 -18.63 1.69
CA THR A 25 9.99 -18.70 3.13
C THR A 25 11.25 -17.91 3.49
N ASN A 26 11.92 -17.27 2.53
CA ASN A 26 13.12 -16.51 2.77
C ASN A 26 12.78 -15.10 3.27
N LYS A 27 12.89 -14.92 4.59
CA LYS A 27 12.66 -13.63 5.28
C LYS A 27 13.83 -12.64 5.20
N LYS A 28 14.91 -12.96 4.47
CA LYS A 28 16.05 -12.05 4.35
C LYS A 28 15.58 -10.72 3.74
N GLU A 29 15.78 -9.65 4.48
CA GLU A 29 15.55 -8.31 4.00
C GLU A 29 16.66 -7.84 3.05
N THR A 30 16.24 -7.09 2.05
CA THR A 30 17.03 -6.48 1.00
C THR A 30 16.47 -5.07 0.81
N LYS A 31 17.30 -4.05 1.05
CA LYS A 31 16.85 -2.67 0.91
C LYS A 31 16.35 -2.42 -0.52
N LEU A 32 15.28 -1.64 -0.64
CA LEU A 32 14.80 -1.10 -1.91
C LEU A 32 15.25 0.35 -2.06
N GLN A 33 15.58 0.73 -3.29
CA GLN A 33 15.82 2.10 -3.67
C GLN A 33 14.66 2.58 -4.56
N GLY A 34 14.39 3.89 -4.56
CA GLY A 34 13.35 4.47 -5.42
C GLY A 34 11.93 4.08 -5.01
N THR A 35 11.63 4.07 -3.71
CA THR A 35 10.32 3.70 -3.14
C THR A 35 9.26 4.81 -3.23
N SER A 36 9.59 5.96 -3.82
CA SER A 36 8.69 7.13 -3.97
C SER A 36 7.40 6.85 -4.75
N ARG A 37 7.34 5.74 -5.50
CA ARG A 37 6.14 5.29 -6.22
C ARG A 37 5.65 3.92 -5.77
N LEU A 38 6.04 3.49 -4.59
CA LEU A 38 5.67 2.20 -4.03
C LEU A 38 4.88 2.41 -2.74
N VAL A 39 3.72 1.78 -2.66
CA VAL A 39 2.90 1.78 -1.47
C VAL A 39 2.85 0.34 -0.95
N ILE A 40 3.57 0.10 0.15
CA ILE A 40 3.45 -1.12 0.97
C ILE A 40 3.01 -0.63 2.34
N TRP A 41 1.75 -0.86 2.68
CA TRP A 41 1.10 -0.27 3.87
C TRP A 41 1.94 -0.45 5.14
N ASP A 42 2.36 -1.69 5.41
CA ASP A 42 3.14 -2.01 6.60
C ASP A 42 4.50 -1.30 6.65
N ARG A 43 5.17 -1.11 5.49
CA ARG A 43 6.46 -0.41 5.41
C ARG A 43 6.33 1.10 5.57
N ILE A 44 5.16 1.65 5.30
CA ILE A 44 4.87 3.06 5.60
C ILE A 44 4.58 3.21 7.09
N THR A 45 3.77 2.30 7.65
CA THR A 45 3.47 2.25 9.09
C THR A 45 4.74 2.05 9.93
N SER A 46 5.69 1.24 9.48
CA SER A 46 7.00 1.07 10.15
C SER A 46 7.97 2.24 9.96
N GLY A 47 7.73 3.11 8.97
CA GLY A 47 8.61 4.21 8.60
C GLY A 47 9.73 3.87 7.61
N ASP A 48 9.78 2.64 7.08
CA ASP A 48 10.74 2.22 6.05
C ASP A 48 10.49 2.89 4.68
N ILE A 49 9.24 3.26 4.40
CA ILE A 49 8.83 4.05 3.24
C ILE A 49 8.19 5.34 3.74
N THR A 50 8.74 6.47 3.29
CA THR A 50 8.05 7.76 3.46
C THR A 50 6.92 7.83 2.45
N PHE A 51 5.67 7.96 2.91
CA PHE A 51 4.49 7.92 2.04
C PHE A 51 4.52 9.05 1.00
N GLU A 52 4.46 8.69 -0.28
CA GLU A 52 4.29 9.63 -1.38
C GLU A 52 3.11 9.14 -2.25
N GLY A 53 2.00 9.88 -2.23
CA GLY A 53 0.67 9.46 -2.72
C GLY A 53 0.50 9.31 -4.24
N LYS A 54 1.51 8.82 -4.96
CA LYS A 54 1.52 8.63 -6.44
C LYS A 54 1.88 7.19 -6.85
N GLY A 55 1.87 6.26 -5.90
CA GLY A 55 2.48 4.94 -6.04
C GLY A 55 1.55 3.79 -6.39
N LEU A 56 2.16 2.69 -6.81
CA LEU A 56 1.54 1.39 -6.99
C LEU A 56 1.40 0.70 -5.63
N VAL A 57 0.17 0.32 -5.27
CA VAL A 57 -0.11 -0.48 -4.07
C VAL A 57 0.35 -1.91 -4.31
N ILE A 58 1.22 -2.41 -3.43
CA ILE A 58 1.72 -3.78 -3.43
C ILE A 58 1.54 -4.36 -2.04
N ASP A 59 0.77 -5.44 -1.94
CA ASP A 59 0.55 -6.13 -0.66
C ASP A 59 1.75 -6.99 -0.25
N ASN A 60 2.55 -7.48 -1.20
CA ASN A 60 3.78 -8.22 -0.87
C ASN A 60 4.86 -7.28 -0.34
N ASP A 61 5.54 -7.70 0.73
CA ASP A 61 6.70 -7.00 1.25
C ASP A 61 7.91 -7.19 0.33
N LEU A 62 8.05 -6.27 -0.63
CA LEU A 62 9.15 -6.27 -1.58
C LEU A 62 10.52 -5.98 -0.93
N PHE A 63 10.58 -5.65 0.37
CA PHE A 63 11.86 -5.59 1.07
C PHE A 63 12.41 -6.99 1.35
N THR A 64 11.59 -8.04 1.37
CA THR A 64 12.07 -9.42 1.59
C THR A 64 12.27 -10.20 0.28
N VAL A 65 13.17 -11.18 0.32
CA VAL A 65 13.33 -12.13 -0.80
C VAL A 65 12.02 -12.87 -1.07
N GLY A 66 11.32 -13.32 -0.01
CA GLY A 66 10.05 -14.02 -0.12
C GLY A 66 8.95 -13.19 -0.75
N GLY A 67 8.80 -11.91 -0.36
CA GLY A 67 7.80 -11.02 -0.93
C GLY A 67 8.03 -10.71 -2.40
N ARG A 68 9.28 -10.47 -2.81
CA ARG A 68 9.61 -10.32 -4.24
C ARG A 68 9.33 -11.59 -5.04
N ALA A 69 9.68 -12.75 -4.50
CA ALA A 69 9.42 -14.02 -5.16
C ALA A 69 7.92 -14.25 -5.36
N ASN A 70 7.10 -13.97 -4.34
CA ASN A 70 5.65 -14.08 -4.43
C ASN A 70 5.06 -13.06 -5.43
N GLN A 71 5.54 -11.82 -5.44
CA GLN A 71 5.11 -10.80 -6.40
C GLN A 71 5.39 -11.20 -7.85
N LEU A 72 6.56 -11.81 -8.11
CA LEU A 72 6.91 -12.31 -9.43
C LEU A 72 6.01 -13.48 -9.84
N LEU A 73 5.77 -14.43 -8.94
CA LEU A 73 4.85 -15.55 -9.20
C LEU A 73 3.44 -15.06 -9.56
N GLN A 74 2.89 -14.13 -8.79
CA GLN A 74 1.58 -13.52 -9.07
C GLN A 74 1.57 -12.82 -10.43
N SER A 75 2.59 -12.00 -10.71
CA SER A 75 2.70 -11.27 -11.99
C SER A 75 2.83 -12.20 -13.21
N LEU A 76 3.58 -13.30 -13.08
CA LEU A 76 3.87 -14.22 -14.18
C LEU A 76 2.74 -15.20 -14.47
N THR A 77 2.00 -15.61 -13.44
CA THR A 77 0.96 -16.65 -13.56
C THR A 77 -0.45 -16.08 -13.54
N ASN A 78 -0.60 -14.82 -13.13
CA ASN A 78 -1.89 -14.18 -12.83
C ASN A 78 -2.71 -14.98 -11.80
N LYS A 79 -2.04 -15.66 -10.87
CA LYS A 79 -2.64 -16.42 -9.75
C LYS A 79 -2.34 -15.76 -8.42
N ASN A 80 -3.27 -15.87 -7.48
CA ASN A 80 -3.05 -15.40 -6.11
C ASN A 80 -3.26 -16.53 -5.10
N PHE A 81 -2.25 -16.85 -4.28
CA PHE A 81 -2.35 -17.84 -3.20
C PHE A 81 -2.12 -17.26 -1.79
N GLY A 82 -2.10 -15.93 -1.69
CA GLY A 82 -1.82 -15.17 -0.48
C GLY A 82 -0.70 -14.16 -0.70
N PHE A 83 -0.43 -13.37 0.33
CA PHE A 83 0.59 -12.34 0.34
C PHE A 83 1.66 -12.64 1.38
N VAL A 84 2.90 -12.27 1.06
CA VAL A 84 4.02 -12.30 2.01
C VAL A 84 4.18 -10.89 2.54
N ILE A 85 3.76 -10.64 3.77
CA ILE A 85 3.82 -9.34 4.44
C ILE A 85 4.96 -9.31 5.47
N ILE A 86 5.30 -8.12 6.01
CA ILE A 86 6.42 -7.95 6.94
C ILE A 86 6.31 -8.87 8.18
N HIS A 87 5.08 -9.14 8.62
CA HIS A 87 4.78 -9.94 9.80
C HIS A 87 4.37 -11.39 9.49
N SER A 88 4.53 -11.87 8.25
CA SER A 88 4.18 -13.25 7.91
C SER A 88 4.92 -14.27 8.78
N SER A 89 4.15 -15.13 9.43
CA SER A 89 4.66 -16.25 10.22
C SER A 89 5.26 -17.33 9.32
N ASP A 90 6.14 -18.16 9.88
CA ASP A 90 6.74 -19.27 9.12
C ASP A 90 5.69 -20.27 8.63
N VAL A 91 4.59 -20.42 9.38
CA VAL A 91 3.46 -21.29 9.01
C VAL A 91 2.75 -20.74 7.79
N GLU A 92 2.45 -19.43 7.76
CA GLU A 92 1.82 -18.78 6.62
C GLU A 92 2.70 -18.84 5.37
N LEU A 93 4.01 -18.54 5.51
CA LEU A 93 4.93 -18.61 4.38
C LEU A 93 5.04 -20.03 3.81
N LYS A 94 5.10 -21.04 4.67
CA LYS A 94 5.09 -22.45 4.23
C LYS A 94 3.80 -22.79 3.51
N ALA A 95 2.64 -22.36 4.02
CA ALA A 95 1.35 -22.60 3.39
C ALA A 95 1.25 -21.94 2.00
N ILE A 96 1.73 -20.70 1.85
CA ILE A 96 1.77 -20.01 0.55
C ILE A 96 2.71 -20.76 -0.41
N ARG A 97 3.91 -21.15 0.03
CA ARG A 97 4.84 -21.95 -0.76
C ARG A 97 4.22 -23.26 -1.24
N GLU A 98 3.57 -24.00 -0.35
CA GLU A 98 2.97 -25.29 -0.67
C GLU A 98 1.83 -25.17 -1.69
N LYS A 99 1.02 -24.09 -1.60
CA LYS A 99 0.02 -23.76 -2.61
C LYS A 99 0.65 -23.52 -3.98
N TRP A 100 1.74 -22.74 -4.05
CA TRP A 100 2.46 -22.52 -5.30
C TRP A 100 3.04 -23.82 -5.88
N LEU A 101 3.74 -24.62 -5.06
CA LEU A 101 4.30 -25.89 -5.51
C LEU A 101 3.22 -26.88 -5.96
N GLY A 102 2.07 -26.89 -5.28
CA GLY A 102 0.89 -27.67 -5.68
C GLY A 102 0.38 -27.24 -7.05
N TYR A 103 0.12 -25.95 -7.24
CA TYR A 103 -0.32 -25.38 -8.52
C TYR A 103 0.66 -25.68 -9.65
N LEU A 104 1.96 -25.45 -9.44
CA LEU A 104 3.03 -25.71 -10.41
C LEU A 104 3.28 -27.20 -10.69
N SER A 105 2.64 -28.09 -9.91
CA SER A 105 2.63 -29.54 -10.14
C SER A 105 1.30 -30.01 -10.73
N GLY A 106 0.43 -29.09 -11.17
CA GLY A 106 -0.85 -29.40 -11.82
C GLY A 106 -2.02 -29.64 -10.87
N LYS A 107 -1.87 -29.40 -9.56
CA LYS A 107 -2.99 -29.51 -8.62
C LYS A 107 -3.93 -28.30 -8.76
N SER A 108 -5.22 -28.55 -8.61
CA SER A 108 -6.20 -27.48 -8.42
C SER A 108 -6.05 -26.89 -7.02
N ILE A 109 -5.71 -25.61 -6.94
CA ILE A 109 -5.51 -24.87 -5.69
C ILE A 109 -6.50 -23.71 -5.66
N VAL A 110 -7.21 -23.56 -4.55
CA VAL A 110 -8.13 -22.44 -4.34
C VAL A 110 -7.32 -21.15 -4.22
N GLU A 111 -7.61 -20.19 -5.08
CA GLU A 111 -6.99 -18.87 -5.05
C GLU A 111 -7.45 -18.07 -3.83
N TYR A 112 -6.51 -17.32 -3.26
CA TYR A 112 -6.79 -16.33 -2.24
C TYR A 112 -7.57 -15.17 -2.87
N LYS A 113 -8.67 -14.79 -2.23
CA LYS A 113 -9.46 -13.61 -2.58
C LYS A 113 -9.38 -12.62 -1.42
N PRO A 114 -8.82 -11.41 -1.64
CA PRO A 114 -8.88 -10.35 -0.65
C PRO A 114 -10.32 -10.07 -0.22
N ALA A 115 -10.48 -9.57 1.01
CA ALA A 115 -11.79 -9.12 1.48
C ALA A 115 -12.32 -8.01 0.57
N ASP A 116 -13.53 -8.19 0.06
CA ASP A 116 -14.20 -7.17 -0.75
C ASP A 116 -14.73 -6.04 0.15
N GLN A 117 -14.70 -4.82 -0.36
CA GLN A 117 -15.29 -3.64 0.25
C GLN A 117 -16.31 -3.07 -0.73
N PRO A 118 -17.54 -3.62 -0.72
CA PRO A 118 -18.56 -3.23 -1.67
C PRO A 118 -18.81 -1.73 -1.63
N ASN A 119 -19.01 -1.15 -2.81
CA ASN A 119 -19.25 0.28 -3.02
C ASN A 119 -18.12 1.21 -2.56
N ALA A 120 -16.92 0.68 -2.27
CA ALA A 120 -15.75 1.51 -2.03
C ALA A 120 -15.49 2.42 -3.24
N LYS A 121 -15.36 3.72 -2.99
CA LYS A 121 -15.02 4.69 -4.06
C LYS A 121 -13.63 4.45 -4.64
N ILE A 122 -12.73 3.89 -3.83
CA ILE A 122 -11.36 3.53 -4.21
C ILE A 122 -11.03 2.20 -3.49
N SER A 123 -11.28 1.09 -4.16
CA SER A 123 -11.13 -0.27 -3.61
C SER A 123 -9.73 -0.59 -3.10
N GLU A 124 -8.71 0.04 -3.70
CA GLU A 124 -7.29 -0.20 -3.43
C GLU A 124 -6.84 0.39 -2.09
N ILE A 125 -7.61 1.34 -1.52
CA ILE A 125 -7.27 2.04 -0.28
C ILE A 125 -8.39 1.98 0.77
N SER A 126 -9.41 1.13 0.55
CA SER A 126 -10.55 1.03 1.46
C SER A 126 -10.34 0.08 2.64
N GLY A 127 -9.19 -0.62 2.72
CA GLY A 127 -8.84 -1.43 3.88
C GLY A 127 -8.43 -0.60 5.11
N LEU A 128 -8.66 -1.15 6.30
CA LEU A 128 -8.17 -0.54 7.56
C LEU A 128 -6.65 -0.25 7.55
N PRO A 129 -5.78 -1.12 7.00
CA PRO A 129 -4.35 -0.79 6.90
C PRO A 129 -4.10 0.49 6.09
N ALA A 130 -4.83 0.71 5.00
CA ALA A 130 -4.70 1.92 4.21
C ALA A 130 -5.18 3.16 4.99
N VAL A 131 -6.27 3.06 5.75
CA VAL A 131 -6.72 4.15 6.64
C VAL A 131 -5.63 4.52 7.64
N GLU A 132 -5.09 3.52 8.35
CA GLU A 132 -4.01 3.72 9.31
C GLU A 132 -2.81 4.42 8.68
N THR A 133 -2.35 3.89 7.53
CA THR A 133 -1.21 4.43 6.81
C THR A 133 -1.45 5.86 6.33
N LEU A 134 -2.64 6.20 5.84
CA LEU A 134 -3.00 7.57 5.45
C LEU A 134 -2.96 8.52 6.67
N ILE A 135 -3.36 8.07 7.85
CA ILE A 135 -3.34 8.88 9.08
C ILE A 135 -1.91 9.08 9.59
N ILE A 136 -1.10 8.00 9.59
CA ILE A 136 0.32 8.06 9.94
C ILE A 136 1.07 8.97 8.97
N SER A 137 0.77 8.86 7.68
CA SER A 137 1.44 9.66 6.67
C SER A 137 1.15 11.13 6.79
N LEU A 138 -0.02 11.56 7.30
CA LEU A 138 -0.30 12.98 7.56
C LEU A 138 0.56 13.62 8.65
N GLN A 139 1.20 12.82 9.51
CA GLN A 139 1.94 13.38 10.64
C GLN A 139 3.20 14.13 10.18
N PRO A 140 3.69 15.11 10.98
CA PRO A 140 4.93 15.82 10.68
C PRO A 140 6.11 14.87 10.49
N ASN A 141 6.92 15.09 9.47
CA ASN A 141 8.08 14.26 9.17
C ASN A 141 9.16 15.10 8.49
N SER A 142 10.36 15.11 9.07
CA SER A 142 11.46 15.97 8.59
C SER A 142 11.92 15.64 7.16
N VAL A 143 11.82 14.38 6.74
CA VAL A 143 12.14 13.97 5.36
C VAL A 143 11.09 14.52 4.39
N LYS A 144 9.80 14.39 4.71
CA LYS A 144 8.72 15.00 3.90
C LYS A 144 8.87 16.51 3.80
N ASP A 145 9.22 17.16 4.91
CA ASP A 145 9.42 18.61 4.96
C ASP A 145 10.58 19.04 4.05
N GLN A 146 11.71 18.31 4.09
CA GLN A 146 12.86 18.57 3.24
C GLN A 146 12.54 18.35 1.75
N LEU A 147 11.81 17.29 1.42
CA LEU A 147 11.36 17.01 0.05
C LEU A 147 10.43 18.11 -0.48
N THR A 148 9.46 18.51 0.34
CA THR A 148 8.51 19.59 0.01
C THR A 148 9.27 20.90 -0.23
N LYS A 149 10.17 21.30 0.68
CA LYS A 149 11.00 22.50 0.54
C LYS A 149 11.87 22.47 -0.71
N SER A 150 12.50 21.33 -0.98
CA SER A 150 13.35 21.15 -2.17
C SER A 150 12.54 21.31 -3.45
N CYS A 151 11.35 20.69 -3.52
CA CYS A 151 10.44 20.82 -4.65
C CYS A 151 9.97 22.27 -4.86
N LEU A 152 9.55 22.94 -3.78
CA LEU A 152 9.10 24.34 -3.81
C LEU A 152 10.21 25.27 -4.32
N LYS A 153 11.43 25.09 -3.80
CA LYS A 153 12.57 25.91 -4.20
C LYS A 153 12.93 25.71 -5.65
N GLN A 154 12.97 24.46 -6.11
CA GLN A 154 13.41 24.12 -7.46
C GLN A 154 12.39 24.48 -8.54
N LEU A 155 11.10 24.25 -8.31
CA LEU A 155 10.06 24.41 -9.33
C LEU A 155 9.37 25.77 -9.29
N TYR A 156 9.24 26.36 -8.10
CA TYR A 156 8.44 27.57 -7.89
C TYR A 156 9.25 28.73 -7.30
N ASN A 157 10.53 28.51 -6.96
CA ASN A 157 11.38 29.47 -6.24
C ASN A 157 10.74 29.99 -4.93
N LEU A 158 10.03 29.10 -4.22
CA LEU A 158 9.37 29.39 -2.95
C LEU A 158 10.12 28.71 -1.79
N ASP A 159 10.17 29.38 -0.64
CA ASP A 159 10.75 28.81 0.59
C ASP A 159 9.71 28.08 1.45
N GLU A 160 8.43 28.43 1.30
CA GLU A 160 7.30 27.87 2.04
C GLU A 160 6.09 27.61 1.13
N MET A 161 5.20 26.70 1.57
CA MET A 161 3.97 26.38 0.84
C MET A 161 3.01 27.58 0.87
N PRO A 162 2.46 28.02 -0.27
CA PRO A 162 1.43 29.05 -0.28
C PRO A 162 0.20 28.64 0.54
N ARG A 163 -0.40 29.62 1.23
CA ARG A 163 -1.65 29.40 1.98
C ARG A 163 -2.89 29.32 1.08
N GLU A 164 -2.78 29.80 -0.17
CA GLU A 164 -3.87 29.79 -1.12
C GLU A 164 -4.21 28.36 -1.57
N ARG A 165 -5.50 28.02 -1.50
CA ARG A 165 -6.01 26.72 -1.96
C ARG A 165 -5.91 26.60 -3.47
N GLY A 166 -5.45 25.45 -3.96
CA GLY A 166 -5.33 25.18 -5.40
C GLY A 166 -4.12 25.81 -6.07
N ALA A 167 -3.22 26.45 -5.29
CA ALA A 167 -1.93 26.86 -5.80
C ALA A 167 -1.18 25.66 -6.39
N GLN A 168 -0.62 25.80 -7.59
CA GLN A 168 0.12 24.71 -8.25
C GLN A 168 1.27 24.17 -7.38
N ALA A 169 1.85 25.03 -6.52
CA ALA A 169 2.82 24.64 -5.49
C ALA A 169 2.34 23.50 -4.57
N SER A 170 1.02 23.30 -4.40
CA SER A 170 0.46 22.20 -3.60
C SER A 170 0.86 20.82 -4.12
N TYR A 171 1.24 20.69 -5.40
CA TYR A 171 1.76 19.43 -5.96
C TYR A 171 3.13 19.02 -5.41
N CYS A 172 3.82 19.94 -4.72
CA CYS A 172 5.03 19.62 -3.95
C CYS A 172 4.72 18.98 -2.59
N SER A 173 3.48 19.06 -2.10
CA SER A 173 3.09 18.35 -0.88
C SER A 173 2.89 16.86 -1.20
N PRO A 174 3.48 15.94 -0.43
CA PRO A 174 3.16 14.52 -0.56
C PRO A 174 1.74 14.19 -0.06
N ASP A 175 1.13 15.09 0.73
CA ASP A 175 -0.14 14.89 1.42
C ASP A 175 -1.35 15.46 0.67
N THR A 176 -1.15 15.99 -0.54
CA THR A 176 -2.19 16.69 -1.34
C THR A 176 -3.51 15.92 -1.42
N TYR A 177 -3.45 14.60 -1.54
CA TYR A 177 -4.62 13.74 -1.73
C TYR A 177 -5.01 12.98 -0.46
N THR A 178 -4.14 12.91 0.55
CA THR A 178 -4.32 12.09 1.75
C THR A 178 -5.59 12.48 2.51
N PHE A 179 -5.80 13.79 2.72
CA PHE A 179 -7.02 14.28 3.38
C PHE A 179 -8.29 13.99 2.59
N ALA A 180 -8.24 14.08 1.26
CA ALA A 180 -9.39 13.79 0.41
C ALA A 180 -9.75 12.30 0.48
N TYR A 181 -8.76 11.41 0.43
CA TYR A 181 -8.96 9.96 0.57
C TYR A 181 -9.54 9.60 1.94
N LEU A 182 -8.99 10.15 3.02
CA LEU A 182 -9.57 9.96 4.35
C LEU A 182 -11.00 10.48 4.42
N GLY A 183 -11.27 11.69 3.92
CA GLY A 183 -12.62 12.21 3.84
C GLY A 183 -13.58 11.29 3.10
N MET A 184 -13.17 10.77 1.93
CA MET A 184 -13.97 9.83 1.13
C MET A 184 -14.30 8.54 1.90
N LEU A 185 -13.33 7.99 2.64
CA LEU A 185 -13.50 6.77 3.44
C LEU A 185 -14.42 6.95 4.64
N PHE A 186 -14.68 8.19 5.06
CA PHE A 186 -15.56 8.53 6.20
C PHE A 186 -16.77 9.38 5.80
N GLY A 187 -17.10 9.44 4.50
CA GLY A 187 -18.33 10.05 3.99
C GLY A 187 -18.29 11.58 3.84
N ASP A 188 -17.13 12.22 4.00
CA ASP A 188 -16.99 13.65 3.73
C ASP A 188 -17.13 13.92 2.23
N LYS A 189 -17.99 14.88 1.87
CA LYS A 189 -18.19 15.31 0.48
C LYS A 189 -17.15 16.34 0.01
N THR A 190 -16.55 17.05 0.96
CA THR A 190 -15.56 18.11 0.75
C THR A 190 -14.54 18.04 1.87
N LEU A 191 -13.35 18.60 1.64
CA LEU A 191 -12.32 18.74 2.68
C LEU A 191 -12.89 19.49 3.90
N VAL A 192 -12.74 18.90 5.08
CA VAL A 192 -13.15 19.50 6.36
C VAL A 192 -11.91 20.02 7.07
N GLU A 193 -11.72 21.35 7.10
CA GLU A 193 -10.48 21.96 7.64
C GLU A 193 -10.22 21.64 9.11
N SER A 194 -11.26 21.40 9.90
CA SER A 194 -11.11 21.01 11.30
C SER A 194 -10.56 19.60 11.50
N LYS A 195 -10.53 18.77 10.44
CA LYS A 195 -9.94 17.43 10.44
C LYS A 195 -8.48 17.48 9.97
N ASP A 196 -7.65 18.20 10.72
CA ASP A 196 -6.21 18.28 10.48
C ASP A 196 -5.49 16.96 10.85
N ALA A 197 -4.16 16.91 10.66
CA ALA A 197 -3.36 15.71 10.96
C ALA A 197 -3.49 15.27 12.43
N LYS A 198 -3.60 16.21 13.37
CA LYS A 198 -3.74 15.92 14.81
C LYS A 198 -5.13 15.36 15.10
N TRP A 199 -6.16 15.91 14.48
CA TRP A 199 -7.52 15.40 14.58
C TRP A 199 -7.61 13.95 14.10
N TRP A 200 -7.07 13.64 12.92
CA TRP A 200 -7.09 12.28 12.39
C TRP A 200 -6.35 11.28 13.28
N ASN A 201 -5.20 11.68 13.83
CA ASN A 201 -4.45 10.85 14.77
C ASN A 201 -5.27 10.55 16.05
N ASN A 202 -5.90 11.57 16.64
CA ASN A 202 -6.75 11.41 17.81
C ASN A 202 -8.00 10.56 17.52
N PHE A 203 -8.62 10.77 16.36
CA PHE A 203 -9.75 9.99 15.89
C PHE A 203 -9.39 8.51 15.78
N TRP A 204 -8.25 8.19 15.15
CA TRP A 204 -7.76 6.82 15.01
C TRP A 204 -7.51 6.16 16.38
N ALA A 205 -6.74 6.83 17.24
CA ALA A 205 -6.42 6.33 18.58
C ALA A 205 -7.68 5.99 19.39
N THR A 206 -8.73 6.79 19.25
CA THR A 206 -9.99 6.62 19.98
C THR A 206 -10.91 5.56 19.36
N ASN A 207 -10.94 5.43 18.03
CA ASN A 207 -12.02 4.73 17.33
C ASN A 207 -11.61 3.53 16.49
N HIS A 208 -10.31 3.31 16.19
CA HIS A 208 -9.90 2.29 15.21
C HIS A 208 -10.47 0.89 15.48
N GLY A 209 -10.47 0.44 16.75
CA GLY A 209 -11.04 -0.86 17.15
C GLY A 209 -12.57 -0.95 17.07
N LYS A 210 -13.26 0.14 16.76
CA LYS A 210 -14.72 0.24 16.61
C LYS A 210 -15.15 0.53 15.17
N LEU A 211 -14.20 0.68 14.24
CA LEU A 211 -14.51 0.98 12.85
C LEU A 211 -15.12 -0.25 12.17
N VAL A 212 -16.24 -0.01 11.49
CA VAL A 212 -16.95 -1.03 10.70
C VAL A 212 -17.24 -0.49 9.31
N TRP A 213 -17.10 -1.34 8.30
CA TRP A 213 -17.43 -0.99 6.92
C TRP A 213 -18.94 -1.00 6.72
N ASN A 214 -19.51 0.10 6.22
CA ASN A 214 -20.89 0.16 5.76
C ASN A 214 -20.93 -0.14 4.25
N PRO A 215 -21.37 -1.35 3.83
CA PRO A 215 -21.37 -1.73 2.42
C PRO A 215 -22.41 -0.96 1.60
N GLY A 216 -23.47 -0.41 2.22
CA GLY A 216 -24.47 0.38 1.51
C GLY A 216 -23.96 1.78 1.15
N ALA A 217 -23.16 2.37 2.04
CA ALA A 217 -22.61 3.72 1.86
C ALA A 217 -21.19 3.73 1.28
N GLY A 218 -20.47 2.61 1.34
CA GLY A 218 -19.08 2.50 0.85
C GLY A 218 -18.08 3.27 1.71
N ILE A 219 -18.32 3.36 3.02
CA ILE A 219 -17.54 4.16 3.99
C ILE A 219 -17.40 3.42 5.32
N TYR A 220 -16.46 3.86 6.16
CA TYR A 220 -16.34 3.44 7.55
C TYR A 220 -17.26 4.26 8.47
N GLU A 221 -17.82 3.57 9.47
CA GLU A 221 -18.58 4.15 10.56
C GLU A 221 -17.99 3.69 11.91
N VAL A 222 -18.17 4.52 12.94
CA VAL A 222 -17.84 4.13 14.31
C VAL A 222 -19.02 3.36 14.88
N LYS A 223 -18.80 2.10 15.25
CA LYS A 223 -19.80 1.29 15.95
C LYS A 223 -20.16 1.96 17.27
N LYS A 224 -21.46 2.27 17.43
CA LYS A 224 -22.04 2.81 18.66
C LYS A 224 -22.06 1.77 19.77
#